data_AF-A0A3Q3FDH6-F1
#
_entry.id   AF-A0A3Q3FDH6-F1
#
_cell.length_a   1.000
_cell.length_b   1.000
_cell.length_c   1.000
_cell.angle_alpha   90.00
_cell.angle_beta   90.00
_cell.angle_gamma   90.00
#
_symmetry.space_group_name_H-M   'P 1'
#
loop_
_entity.id
_entity.type
_entity.pdbx_description
1 polymer ?
#
loop_
_entity_poly.entity_id
_entity_poly.type
_entity_poly.pdbx_seq_one_letter_code
_entity_poly.pdbx_strand_id
1 'polypeptide(L)'
;MSSCCGSVCLLVLLGVVLAIGSPLHSNSEELKDHHESIANILNLKRPEISTRPLFNSVIHSINTSCQRKEELQLMNATLDVYMRIFSSVLKHSNNPQTPTLLDQFPQAESDLKNLQEKTEKMKTRLDNLSQLNHNKEDVLCKLNSIKVDDHEVQKRALAQFREVYRAASVIDRRCGPAHSSA
;
A
#
# COMPACT_ATOMS: atom_id res chain seq x y z
N MET A 1 -6.66 8.11 -43.35
CA MET A 1 -7.86 7.41 -42.82
C MET A 1 -7.43 6.59 -41.62
N SER A 2 -8.17 6.73 -40.51
CA SER A 2 -8.15 5.96 -39.24
C SER A 2 -6.84 5.98 -38.42
N SER A 3 -6.73 6.65 -37.26
CA SER A 3 -7.58 6.69 -36.04
C SER A 3 -7.34 5.52 -35.06
N CYS A 4 -7.01 5.93 -33.82
CA CYS A 4 -7.21 5.28 -32.52
C CYS A 4 -6.41 4.03 -32.10
N CYS A 5 -5.45 4.24 -31.19
CA CYS A 5 -5.26 3.48 -29.93
C CYS A 5 -4.31 4.30 -29.04
N GLY A 6 -4.75 5.21 -28.17
CA GLY A 6 -5.96 5.17 -27.36
C GLY A 6 -5.67 4.52 -26.00
N SER A 7 -4.96 5.25 -25.13
CA SER A 7 -5.30 5.37 -23.71
C SER A 7 -5.51 4.08 -22.88
N VAL A 8 -4.44 3.37 -22.52
CA VAL A 8 -4.50 2.36 -21.42
C VAL A 8 -3.36 2.46 -20.38
N CYS A 9 -2.24 3.15 -20.66
CA CYS A 9 -1.06 3.09 -19.78
C CYS A 9 -1.13 3.93 -18.48
N LEU A 10 -2.15 4.76 -18.27
CA LEU A 10 -2.31 5.56 -17.04
C LEU A 10 -3.18 4.88 -15.96
N LEU A 11 -3.85 3.76 -16.27
CA LEU A 11 -4.63 3.00 -15.28
C LEU A 11 -3.78 1.97 -14.51
N VAL A 12 -2.57 1.67 -14.97
CA VAL A 12 -1.71 0.64 -14.35
C VAL A 12 -1.04 1.15 -13.07
N LEU A 13 -0.95 2.47 -12.88
CA LEU A 13 -0.40 3.07 -11.65
C LEU A 13 -1.31 2.91 -10.41
N LEU A 14 -2.58 2.54 -10.61
CA LEU A 14 -3.55 2.39 -9.52
C LEU A 14 -4.18 0.99 -9.39
N GLY A 15 -3.97 0.09 -10.36
CA GLY A 15 -4.39 -1.32 -10.21
C GLY A 15 -3.65 -2.06 -9.09
N VAL A 16 -2.43 -1.64 -8.75
CA VAL A 16 -1.54 -2.36 -7.82
C VAL A 16 -1.69 -1.90 -6.37
N VAL A 17 -2.14 -0.66 -6.14
CA VAL A 17 -2.46 -0.17 -4.79
C VAL A 17 -3.78 -0.76 -4.26
N LEU A 18 -4.64 -1.25 -5.15
CA LEU A 18 -5.95 -1.84 -4.80
C LEU A 18 -5.92 -3.37 -4.57
N ALA A 19 -4.84 -4.06 -4.92
CA ALA A 19 -4.81 -5.53 -4.91
C ALA A 19 -4.30 -6.18 -3.60
N ILE A 20 -3.83 -5.39 -2.63
CA ILE A 20 -3.44 -5.90 -1.31
C ILE A 20 -4.54 -5.56 -0.29
N GLY A 21 -5.65 -6.30 -0.36
CA GLY A 21 -6.57 -6.53 0.76
C GLY A 21 -7.86 -5.70 0.84
N SER A 22 -8.81 -5.97 -0.08
CA SER A 22 -10.28 -5.84 0.08
C SER A 22 -10.90 -4.47 0.49
N PRO A 23 -12.25 -4.40 0.48
CA PRO A 23 -13.05 -3.65 -0.50
C PRO A 23 -13.00 -2.12 -0.28
N LEU A 24 -12.41 -1.38 -1.22
CA LEU A 24 -12.30 0.08 -1.17
C LEU A 24 -12.85 0.71 -2.46
N HIS A 25 -14.13 0.50 -2.75
CA HIS A 25 -14.77 1.19 -3.88
C HIS A 25 -14.94 2.69 -3.59
N SER A 26 -15.13 3.09 -2.33
CA SER A 26 -15.41 4.49 -1.95
C SER A 26 -14.17 5.38 -1.77
N ASN A 27 -13.04 4.84 -1.29
CA ASN A 27 -11.84 5.66 -1.04
C ASN A 27 -11.02 5.92 -2.32
N SER A 28 -11.22 5.11 -3.36
CA SER A 28 -10.55 5.28 -4.65
C SER A 28 -11.10 6.48 -5.42
N GLU A 29 -12.41 6.75 -5.31
CA GLU A 29 -13.09 7.78 -6.09
C GLU A 29 -12.76 9.17 -5.53
N GLU A 30 -12.88 9.36 -4.22
CA GLU A 30 -12.48 10.62 -3.55
C GLU A 30 -10.97 10.89 -3.72
N LEU A 31 -10.11 9.88 -3.66
CA LEU A 31 -8.66 10.04 -3.93
C LEU A 31 -8.41 10.50 -5.37
N LYS A 32 -9.15 9.92 -6.32
CA LYS A 32 -9.06 10.28 -7.74
C LYS A 32 -9.52 11.72 -7.96
N ASP A 33 -10.58 12.17 -7.29
CA ASP A 33 -11.10 13.53 -7.41
C ASP A 33 -10.12 14.58 -6.88
N HIS A 34 -9.56 14.38 -5.68
CA HIS A 34 -8.55 15.29 -5.13
C HIS A 34 -7.27 15.31 -5.97
N HIS A 35 -6.84 14.15 -6.49
CA HIS A 35 -5.69 14.09 -7.38
C HIS A 35 -5.95 14.80 -8.71
N GLU A 36 -7.11 14.60 -9.31
CA GLU A 36 -7.52 15.25 -10.57
C GLU A 36 -7.60 16.76 -10.39
N SER A 37 -8.15 17.23 -9.27
CA SER A 37 -8.15 18.65 -8.87
C SER A 37 -6.72 19.22 -8.83
N ILE A 38 -5.81 18.59 -8.09
CA ILE A 38 -4.41 19.02 -8.00
C ILE A 38 -3.71 18.97 -9.36
N ALA A 39 -3.94 17.91 -10.14
CA ALA A 39 -3.34 17.75 -11.46
C ALA A 39 -3.74 18.89 -12.40
N ASN A 40 -4.97 19.38 -12.29
CA ASN A 40 -5.46 20.51 -13.05
C ASN A 40 -4.91 21.85 -12.50
N ILE A 41 -4.97 22.08 -11.19
CA ILE A 41 -4.48 23.32 -10.55
C ILE A 41 -2.97 23.51 -10.80
N LEU A 42 -2.17 22.46 -10.60
CA LEU A 42 -0.71 22.49 -10.74
C LEU A 42 -0.24 22.19 -12.17
N ASN A 43 -1.17 22.02 -13.12
CA ASN A 43 -0.87 21.70 -14.53
C ASN A 43 0.02 20.45 -14.71
N LEU A 44 -0.18 19.41 -13.90
CA LEU A 44 0.66 18.19 -13.89
C LEU A 44 0.55 17.34 -15.17
N LYS A 45 -0.46 17.61 -16.01
CA LYS A 45 -0.70 16.91 -17.29
C LYS A 45 0.16 17.40 -18.45
N ARG A 46 1.01 18.40 -18.22
CA ARG A 46 1.91 18.92 -19.25
C ARG A 46 2.88 17.83 -19.72
N PRO A 47 3.12 17.69 -21.04
CA PRO A 47 4.00 16.65 -21.58
C PRO A 47 5.40 16.65 -20.94
N GLU A 48 5.94 17.82 -20.62
CA GLU A 48 7.26 17.98 -20.02
C GLU A 48 7.37 17.24 -18.69
N ILE A 49 6.29 17.21 -17.90
CA ILE A 49 6.23 16.58 -16.58
C ILE A 49 6.22 15.04 -16.71
N SER A 50 5.61 14.50 -17.76
CA SER A 50 5.50 13.05 -17.96
C SER A 50 6.71 12.41 -18.64
N THR A 51 7.61 13.21 -19.24
CA THR A 51 8.77 12.69 -19.99
C THR A 51 9.79 11.93 -19.14
N ARG A 52 9.91 12.23 -17.84
CA ARG A 52 10.90 11.64 -16.94
C ARG A 52 10.29 11.24 -15.60
N PRO A 53 9.61 10.09 -15.53
CA PRO A 53 8.95 9.64 -14.31
C PRO A 53 9.99 9.28 -13.23
N LEU A 54 9.81 9.84 -12.03
CA LEU A 54 10.75 9.68 -10.91
C LEU A 54 10.64 8.32 -10.20
N PHE A 55 9.47 7.67 -10.26
CA PHE A 55 9.18 6.45 -9.50
C PHE A 55 8.94 5.22 -10.39
N ASN A 56 9.19 5.31 -11.71
CA ASN A 56 8.92 4.20 -12.64
C ASN A 56 9.67 2.91 -12.27
N SER A 57 10.91 3.03 -11.81
CA SER A 57 11.70 1.88 -11.37
C SER A 57 11.08 1.19 -10.15
N VAL A 58 10.59 1.98 -9.18
CA VAL A 58 9.89 1.49 -7.99
C VAL A 58 8.62 0.75 -8.39
N ILE A 59 7.80 1.37 -9.25
CA ILE A 59 6.55 0.78 -9.76
C ILE A 59 6.84 -0.54 -10.50
N HIS A 60 7.83 -0.54 -11.39
CA HIS A 60 8.21 -1.73 -12.12
C HIS A 60 8.65 -2.85 -11.17
N SER A 61 9.52 -2.53 -10.20
CA SER A 61 10.01 -3.48 -9.20
C SER A 61 8.87 -4.11 -8.40
N ILE A 62 7.88 -3.33 -7.97
CA ILE A 62 6.72 -3.85 -7.24
C ILE A 62 5.88 -4.77 -8.13
N ASN A 63 5.71 -4.42 -9.40
CA ASN A 63 4.86 -5.18 -10.33
C ASN A 63 5.49 -6.50 -10.78
N THR A 64 6.83 -6.59 -10.79
CA THR A 64 7.55 -7.78 -11.26
C THR A 64 8.04 -8.68 -10.13
N SER A 65 8.06 -8.18 -8.90
CA SER A 65 8.50 -8.94 -7.73
C SER A 65 7.39 -9.87 -7.22
N CYS A 66 7.80 -11.00 -6.62
CA CYS A 66 6.92 -11.86 -5.80
C CYS A 66 7.34 -11.82 -4.31
N GLN A 67 8.35 -11.02 -3.97
CA GLN A 67 8.90 -10.91 -2.63
C GLN A 67 8.14 -9.85 -1.82
N ARG A 68 7.05 -10.29 -1.19
CA ARG A 68 6.15 -9.44 -0.41
C ARG A 68 6.87 -8.57 0.63
N LYS A 69 7.95 -9.05 1.26
CA LYS A 69 8.70 -8.30 2.27
C LYS A 69 9.47 -7.13 1.66
N GLU A 70 10.17 -7.37 0.56
CA GLU A 70 10.97 -6.35 -0.14
C GLU A 70 10.06 -5.28 -0.75
N GLU A 71 8.92 -5.69 -1.29
CA GLU A 71 7.87 -4.78 -1.78
C GLU A 71 7.30 -3.88 -0.68
N LEU A 72 7.01 -4.43 0.49
CA LEU A 72 6.51 -3.64 1.63
C LEU A 72 7.54 -2.60 2.08
N GLN A 73 8.82 -2.98 2.16
CA GLN A 73 9.89 -2.06 2.55
C GLN A 73 10.10 -0.96 1.49
N LEU A 74 10.13 -1.34 0.22
CA LEU A 74 10.27 -0.41 -0.90
C LEU A 74 9.08 0.56 -0.98
N MET A 75 7.86 0.08 -0.79
CA MET A 75 6.67 0.92 -0.75
C MET A 75 6.70 1.86 0.45
N ASN A 76 7.08 1.39 1.63
CA ASN A 76 7.18 2.22 2.83
C ASN A 76 8.18 3.38 2.63
N ALA A 77 9.37 3.09 2.09
CA ALA A 77 10.36 4.11 1.74
C ALA A 77 9.83 5.11 0.68
N THR A 78 9.00 4.64 -0.25
CA THR A 78 8.37 5.49 -1.27
C THR A 78 7.34 6.45 -0.64
N LEU A 79 6.52 5.96 0.28
CA LEU A 79 5.56 6.80 1.02
C LEU A 79 6.29 7.84 1.89
N ASP A 80 7.45 7.50 2.47
CA ASP A 80 8.29 8.47 3.20
C ASP A 80 8.83 9.61 2.31
N VAL A 81 9.13 9.31 1.05
CA VAL A 81 9.47 10.35 0.07
C VAL A 81 8.26 11.23 -0.21
N TYR A 82 7.08 10.66 -0.45
CA TYR A 82 5.86 11.44 -0.67
C TYR A 82 5.49 12.31 0.54
N MET A 83 5.59 11.79 1.77
CA MET A 83 5.36 12.58 2.99
C MET A 83 6.28 13.81 3.03
N ARG A 84 7.57 13.63 2.73
CA ARG A 84 8.53 14.76 2.68
C ARG A 84 8.19 15.75 1.57
N ILE A 85 7.75 15.28 0.40
CA ILE A 85 7.30 16.14 -0.70
C ILE A 85 6.08 16.95 -0.27
N PHE A 86 5.04 16.32 0.27
CA PHE A 86 3.85 17.02 0.75
C PHE A 86 4.19 18.04 1.83
N SER A 87 4.99 17.66 2.84
CA SER A 87 5.46 18.60 3.86
C SER A 87 6.27 19.75 3.28
N SER A 88 7.05 19.54 2.22
CA SER A 88 7.81 20.59 1.56
C SER A 88 6.92 21.53 0.74
N VAL A 89 5.93 20.99 0.04
CA VAL A 89 4.99 21.78 -0.77
C VAL A 89 4.08 22.60 0.13
N LEU A 90 3.60 22.02 1.24
CA LEU A 90 2.70 22.69 2.19
C LEU A 90 3.37 23.73 3.09
N LYS A 91 4.71 23.84 3.06
CA LYS A 91 5.43 24.91 3.77
C LYS A 91 5.24 26.22 3.01
N HIS A 92 4.81 27.25 3.74
CA HIS A 92 4.82 28.62 3.23
C HIS A 92 6.24 29.19 3.29
N SER A 93 6.63 29.98 2.28
CA SER A 93 7.92 30.67 2.31
C SER A 93 7.80 31.90 3.21
N ASN A 94 8.71 32.03 4.18
CA ASN A 94 8.90 33.28 4.90
C ASN A 94 9.70 34.31 4.08
N ASN A 95 10.24 33.91 2.93
CA ASN A 95 11.00 34.76 2.03
C ASN A 95 10.16 35.16 0.79
N PRO A 96 9.77 36.44 0.65
CA PRO A 96 9.01 36.94 -0.50
C PRO A 96 9.70 36.76 -1.85
N GLN A 97 11.02 36.54 -1.89
CA GLN A 97 11.80 36.40 -3.13
C GLN A 97 11.79 34.99 -3.72
N THR A 98 11.29 33.99 -2.98
CA THR A 98 11.21 32.59 -3.43
C THR A 98 9.82 32.02 -3.11
N PRO A 99 8.79 32.35 -3.93
CA PRO A 99 7.44 31.85 -3.71
C PRO A 99 7.42 30.33 -3.85
N THR A 100 6.85 29.64 -2.86
CA THR A 100 6.69 28.18 -2.92
C THR A 100 5.63 27.78 -3.93
N LEU A 101 5.53 26.48 -4.18
CA LEU A 101 4.48 25.93 -5.03
C LEU A 101 3.09 26.24 -4.46
N LEU A 102 2.92 26.24 -3.13
CA LEU A 102 1.65 26.57 -2.51
C LEU A 102 1.35 28.08 -2.58
N ASP A 103 2.36 28.94 -2.46
CA ASP A 103 2.19 30.39 -2.60
C ASP A 103 1.67 30.77 -4.01
N GLN A 104 2.06 30.00 -5.02
CA GLN A 104 1.59 30.15 -6.41
C GLN A 104 0.20 29.53 -6.65
N PHE A 105 -0.15 28.51 -5.88
CA PHE A 105 -1.39 27.74 -6.05
C PHE A 105 -2.07 27.46 -4.71
N PRO A 106 -2.55 28.49 -3.99
CA PRO A 106 -3.14 28.33 -2.65
C PRO A 106 -4.37 27.41 -2.68
N GLN A 107 -5.03 27.29 -3.84
CA GLN A 107 -6.27 26.53 -3.96
C GLN A 107 -6.03 25.02 -3.91
N ALA A 108 -4.78 24.58 -4.08
CA ALA A 108 -4.39 23.18 -3.94
C ALA A 108 -4.20 22.75 -2.47
N GLU A 109 -4.21 23.68 -1.49
CA GLU A 109 -3.82 23.38 -0.11
C GLU A 109 -4.66 22.26 0.52
N SER A 110 -5.99 22.36 0.38
CA SER A 110 -6.93 21.41 0.98
C SER A 110 -6.73 20.01 0.40
N ASP A 111 -6.60 19.91 -0.93
CA ASP A 111 -6.42 18.63 -1.61
C ASP A 111 -5.05 18.03 -1.27
N LEU A 112 -3.99 18.85 -1.19
CA LEU A 112 -2.65 18.40 -0.81
C LEU A 112 -2.61 17.88 0.62
N LYS A 113 -3.33 18.51 1.55
CA LYS A 113 -3.53 18.01 2.92
C LYS A 113 -4.28 16.68 2.93
N ASN A 114 -5.33 16.53 2.13
CA ASN A 114 -6.07 15.27 2.01
C ASN A 114 -5.17 14.13 1.49
N LEU A 115 -4.39 14.39 0.44
CA LEU A 115 -3.44 13.42 -0.10
C LEU A 115 -2.33 13.05 0.91
N GLN A 116 -1.84 14.02 1.68
CA GLN A 116 -0.88 13.77 2.75
C GLN A 116 -1.47 12.86 3.84
N GLU A 117 -2.69 13.14 4.30
CA GLU A 117 -3.38 12.32 5.30
C GLU A 117 -3.62 10.88 4.79
N LYS A 118 -4.01 10.73 3.52
CA LYS A 118 -4.18 9.41 2.88
C LYS A 118 -2.86 8.65 2.80
N THR A 119 -1.75 9.35 2.51
CA THR A 119 -0.40 8.78 2.49
C THR A 119 0.03 8.29 3.88
N GLU A 120 -0.23 9.09 4.92
CA GLU A 120 0.07 8.73 6.32
C GLU A 120 -0.76 7.52 6.79
N LYS A 121 -2.06 7.49 6.46
CA LYS A 121 -2.93 6.34 6.74
C LYS A 121 -2.42 5.07 6.05
N MET A 122 -1.99 5.18 4.79
CA MET A 122 -1.44 4.04 4.06
C MET A 122 -0.13 3.57 4.69
N LYS A 123 0.78 4.49 5.02
CA LYS A 123 2.04 4.17 5.68
C LYS A 123 1.83 3.40 6.98
N THR A 124 0.95 3.91 7.85
CA THR A 124 0.58 3.25 9.11
C THR A 124 0.08 1.82 8.89
N ARG A 125 -0.73 1.60 7.84
CA ARG A 125 -1.20 0.26 7.49
C ARG A 125 -0.05 -0.66 7.06
N LEU A 126 0.88 -0.17 6.24
CA LEU A 126 2.04 -0.94 5.81
C LEU A 126 2.98 -1.27 6.96
N ASP A 127 3.21 -0.33 7.88
CA ASP A 127 4.00 -0.56 9.09
C ASP A 127 3.40 -1.70 9.93
N ASN A 128 2.08 -1.67 10.16
CA ASN A 128 1.38 -2.74 10.87
C ASN A 128 1.48 -4.11 10.15
N LEU A 129 1.37 -4.12 8.82
CA LEU A 129 1.52 -5.34 8.03
C LEU A 129 2.96 -5.89 8.09
N SER A 130 3.96 -5.01 8.07
CA SER A 130 5.37 -5.40 8.18
C SER A 130 5.66 -6.05 9.54
N GLN A 131 5.10 -5.50 10.63
CA GLN A 131 5.20 -6.09 11.98
C GLN A 131 4.49 -7.44 12.07
N LEU A 132 3.30 -7.57 11.48
CA LEU A 132 2.58 -8.84 11.45
C LEU A 132 3.37 -9.92 10.72
N ASN A 133 4.02 -9.58 9.59
CA ASN A 133 4.86 -10.51 8.86
C ASN A 133 6.07 -10.93 9.70
N HIS A 134 6.79 -9.98 10.30
CA HIS A 134 7.89 -10.30 11.22
C HIS A 134 7.48 -11.26 12.33
N ASN A 135 6.31 -11.06 12.94
CA ASN A 135 5.79 -11.98 13.95
C ASN A 135 5.46 -13.36 13.38
N LYS A 136 4.91 -13.45 12.16
CA LYS A 136 4.64 -14.73 11.49
C LYS A 136 5.93 -15.47 11.15
N GLU A 137 6.92 -14.78 10.60
CA GLU A 137 8.22 -15.38 10.30
C GLU A 137 8.90 -15.91 11.58
N ASP A 138 8.86 -15.16 12.69
CA ASP A 138 9.38 -15.63 13.99
C ASP A 138 8.65 -16.89 14.48
N VAL A 139 7.31 -16.91 14.40
CA VAL A 139 6.51 -18.08 14.76
C VAL A 139 6.82 -19.28 13.86
N LEU A 140 6.97 -19.08 12.54
CA LEU A 140 7.33 -20.14 11.60
C LEU A 140 8.74 -20.69 11.88
N CYS A 141 9.71 -19.82 12.18
CA CYS A 141 11.05 -20.23 12.61
C CYS A 141 11.01 -21.07 13.90
N LYS A 142 10.18 -20.69 14.88
CA LYS A 142 9.96 -21.46 16.10
C LYS A 142 9.31 -22.81 15.83
N LEU A 143 8.34 -22.88 14.92
CA LEU A 143 7.73 -24.14 14.51
C LEU A 143 8.74 -25.07 13.80
N ASN A 144 9.57 -24.52 12.90
CA ASN A 144 10.61 -25.27 12.20
C ASN A 144 11.75 -25.76 13.10
N SER A 145 11.94 -25.15 14.27
CA SER A 145 12.95 -25.59 15.24
C SER A 145 12.43 -26.63 16.24
N ILE A 146 11.16 -27.05 16.13
CA ILE A 146 10.59 -28.14 16.93
C ILE A 146 11.31 -29.45 16.57
N LYS A 147 11.94 -30.08 17.56
CA LYS A 147 12.59 -31.40 17.40
C LYS A 147 11.54 -32.49 17.38
N VAL A 148 11.01 -32.78 16.19
CA VAL A 148 9.89 -33.74 16.01
C VAL A 148 10.22 -35.17 16.45
N ASP A 149 11.50 -35.53 16.49
CA ASP A 149 11.98 -36.86 16.90
C ASP A 149 12.20 -37.00 18.42
N ASP A 150 12.10 -35.90 19.18
CA ASP A 150 12.24 -35.93 20.63
C ASP A 150 10.95 -36.42 21.30
N HIS A 151 11.08 -37.47 22.13
CA HIS A 151 9.94 -38.15 22.74
C HIS A 151 9.15 -37.26 23.71
N GLU A 152 9.79 -36.30 24.40
CA GLU A 152 9.10 -35.37 25.29
C GLU A 152 8.39 -34.26 24.51
N VAL A 153 8.99 -33.79 23.40
CA VAL A 153 8.34 -32.87 22.47
C VAL A 153 7.08 -33.49 21.85
N GLN A 154 7.14 -34.76 21.43
CA GLN A 154 5.99 -35.49 20.89
C GLN A 154 4.85 -35.58 21.91
N LYS A 155 5.13 -35.97 23.16
CA LYS A 155 4.13 -36.02 24.23
C LYS A 155 3.47 -34.66 24.47
N ARG A 156 4.27 -33.58 24.50
CA ARG A 156 3.75 -32.21 24.67
C ARG A 156 2.88 -31.77 23.50
N ALA A 157 3.27 -32.10 22.27
CA ALA A 157 2.47 -31.81 21.07
C ALA A 157 1.13 -32.56 21.10
N LEU A 158 1.15 -33.85 21.44
CA LEU A 158 -0.06 -34.68 21.56
C LEU A 158 -1.00 -34.17 22.66
N ALA A 159 -0.47 -33.68 23.78
CA ALA A 159 -1.28 -33.08 24.85
C ALA A 159 -2.04 -31.83 24.38
N GLN A 160 -1.49 -31.07 23.43
CA GLN A 160 -2.10 -29.84 22.91
C GLN A 160 -2.92 -30.05 21.61
N PHE A 161 -2.86 -31.24 21.01
CA PHE A 161 -3.45 -31.51 19.70
C PHE A 161 -4.93 -31.16 19.61
N ARG A 162 -5.71 -31.45 20.67
CA ARG A 162 -7.16 -31.15 20.70
C ARG A 162 -7.45 -29.65 20.57
N GLU A 163 -6.62 -28.80 21.18
CA GLU A 163 -6.79 -27.34 21.13
C GLU A 163 -6.40 -26.79 19.75
N VAL A 164 -5.30 -27.29 19.19
CA VAL A 164 -4.88 -26.98 17.82
C VAL A 164 -5.95 -27.35 16.81
N TYR A 165 -6.51 -28.57 16.92
CA TYR A 165 -7.59 -29.02 16.04
C TYR A 165 -8.85 -28.16 16.16
N ARG A 166 -9.25 -27.81 17.40
CA ARG A 166 -10.40 -26.91 17.63
C ARG A 166 -10.16 -25.54 17.00
N ALA A 167 -8.95 -24.97 17.15
CA ALA A 167 -8.60 -23.70 16.54
C ALA A 167 -8.67 -23.79 15.00
N ALA A 168 -8.15 -24.88 14.41
CA ALA A 168 -8.23 -25.12 12.97
C ALA A 168 -9.69 -25.22 12.46
N SER A 169 -10.58 -25.92 13.17
CA SER A 169 -11.99 -26.02 12.79
C SER A 169 -12.75 -24.69 12.85
N VAL A 170 -12.35 -23.77 13.73
CA VAL A 170 -12.95 -22.41 13.78
C VAL A 170 -12.57 -21.61 12.54
N ILE A 171 -11.33 -21.76 12.06
CA ILE A 171 -10.84 -21.10 10.84
C ILE A 171 -11.57 -21.66 9.61
N ASP A 172 -11.69 -22.98 9.52
CA ASP A 172 -12.42 -23.66 8.44
C ASP A 172 -13.85 -23.13 8.29
N ARG A 173 -14.59 -22.97 9.40
CA ARG A 173 -15.95 -22.43 9.38
C ARG A 173 -16.04 -20.94 9.01
N ARG A 174 -14.99 -20.15 9.24
CA ARG A 174 -14.95 -18.71 8.87
C ARG A 174 -14.54 -18.48 7.42
N CYS A 175 -13.84 -19.43 6.81
CA CYS A 175 -13.28 -19.31 5.46
C CYS A 175 -13.86 -20.29 4.45
N GLY A 176 -14.74 -21.21 4.87
CA GLY A 176 -15.50 -22.09 3.97
C GLY A 176 -16.57 -21.33 3.18
N PRO A 177 -16.91 -21.78 1.95
CA PRO A 177 -17.99 -21.18 1.19
C PRO A 177 -19.28 -21.24 2.00
N ALA A 178 -19.99 -20.12 2.08
CA ALA A 178 -21.32 -20.08 2.67
C ALA A 178 -22.15 -21.21 2.05
N HIS A 179 -22.51 -22.21 2.85
CA HIS A 179 -23.46 -23.22 2.44
C HIS A 179 -24.73 -22.49 1.99
N SER A 180 -24.97 -22.53 0.67
CA SER A 180 -26.25 -22.17 0.09
C SER A 180 -27.23 -23.22 0.57
N SER A 181 -28.06 -22.86 1.55
CA SER A 181 -29.20 -23.66 1.95
C SER A 181 -30.17 -23.71 0.76
N ALA A 182 -30.43 -24.92 0.27
CA ALA A 182 -31.61 -25.23 -0.53
C ALA A 182 -32.81 -25.47 0.40
#